data_AF-A0A350IKS2-F1
#
_entry.id   AF-A0A350IKS2-F1
#
_cell.length_a   1.000
_cell.length_b   1.000
_cell.length_c   1.000
_cell.angle_alpha   90.00
_cell.angle_beta   90.00
_cell.angle_gamma   90.00
#
_symmetry.space_group_name_H-M   'P 1'
#
loop_
_entity.id
_entity.type
_entity.pdbx_description
1 polymer ?
#
loop_
_entity_poly.entity_id
_entity_poly.type
_entity_poly.pdbx_seq_one_letter_code
_entity_poly.pdbx_strand_id
1 'polypeptide(L)'
;MKKHFTHFIYILLIIYLINIPVIYSQDKIEIAFEGKTLIIHDYNVVANCCSKYKDEIQKDGNKIIITQTDTSTTKCYCNCNFDLTHSISNLLNGKYKIEIYRAELKKYGYADDKTYLVWSNDYEITASNSPKNQLTSDFVQSECKATTRISTKGANQPLKLEAYPNPGKSEITIKFSAPGESNVRISIYNFLGKEVYSYDKKDLEEGIQTINLSLDSLPIGMYIGKL
;
A
#
# COMPACT_ATOMS: atom_id res chain seq x y z
N MET A 1 29.74 -52.70 -0.70
CA MET A 1 29.23 -51.69 -1.67
C MET A 1 27.86 -51.08 -1.34
N LYS A 2 26.99 -51.67 -0.50
CA LYS A 2 25.63 -51.10 -0.22
C LYS A 2 25.57 -49.92 0.77
N LYS A 3 26.55 -49.73 1.66
CA LYS A 3 26.52 -48.68 2.70
C LYS A 3 26.84 -47.25 2.20
N HIS A 4 27.60 -47.10 1.12
CA HIS A 4 27.93 -45.78 0.56
C HIS A 4 26.81 -45.18 -0.29
N PHE A 5 25.94 -46.02 -0.87
CA PHE A 5 24.85 -45.56 -1.72
C PHE A 5 23.72 -44.90 -0.92
N THR A 6 23.46 -45.39 0.29
CA THR A 6 22.45 -44.83 1.19
C THR A 6 22.81 -43.44 1.70
N HIS A 7 24.10 -43.15 1.97
CA HIS A 7 24.52 -41.80 2.40
C HIS A 7 24.38 -40.75 1.29
N PHE A 8 24.61 -41.13 0.03
CA PHE A 8 24.48 -40.22 -1.11
C PHE A 8 23.02 -39.79 -1.37
N ILE A 9 22.06 -40.70 -1.14
CA ILE A 9 20.62 -40.42 -1.28
C ILE A 9 20.14 -39.45 -0.18
N TYR A 10 20.59 -39.61 1.07
CA TYR A 10 20.22 -38.69 2.16
C TYR A 10 20.78 -37.27 1.94
N ILE A 11 21.98 -37.13 1.37
CA ILE A 11 22.57 -35.81 1.06
C ILE A 11 21.78 -35.11 -0.07
N LEU A 12 21.37 -35.85 -1.11
CA LEU A 12 20.52 -35.31 -2.19
C LEU A 12 19.12 -34.89 -1.70
N LEU A 13 18.53 -35.63 -0.76
CA LEU A 13 17.23 -35.30 -0.14
C LEU A 13 17.32 -34.07 0.78
N ILE A 14 18.43 -33.88 1.49
CA ILE A 14 18.66 -32.69 2.33
C ILE A 14 18.88 -31.43 1.48
N ILE A 15 19.56 -31.53 0.33
CA ILE A 15 19.75 -30.38 -0.58
C ILE A 15 18.43 -29.97 -1.26
N TYR A 16 17.52 -30.93 -1.50
CA TYR A 16 16.19 -30.63 -2.06
C TYR A 16 15.28 -29.91 -1.07
N LEU A 17 15.43 -30.14 0.24
CA LEU A 17 14.64 -29.49 1.30
C LEU A 17 15.09 -28.04 1.63
N ILE A 18 16.23 -27.58 1.11
CA ILE A 18 16.74 -26.21 1.35
C ILE A 18 16.30 -25.23 0.25
N ASN A 19 15.73 -25.71 -0.86
CA ASN A 19 15.17 -24.86 -1.92
C ASN A 19 13.68 -24.59 -1.70
N ILE A 20 13.32 -23.98 -0.56
CA ILE A 20 12.03 -23.28 -0.47
C ILE A 20 12.28 -21.91 -1.11
N PRO A 21 11.76 -21.62 -2.32
CA PRO A 21 11.75 -20.25 -2.80
C PRO A 21 10.92 -19.45 -1.79
N VAL A 22 11.57 -18.52 -1.11
CA VAL A 22 10.83 -17.52 -0.35
C VAL A 22 10.03 -16.74 -1.39
N ILE A 23 8.71 -16.91 -1.39
CA ILE A 23 7.78 -16.22 -2.29
C ILE A 23 7.75 -14.76 -1.82
N TYR A 24 8.75 -13.98 -2.18
CA TYR A 24 8.64 -12.53 -2.15
C TYR A 24 7.77 -12.12 -3.33
N SER A 25 6.74 -11.32 -3.06
CA SER A 25 6.00 -10.67 -4.15
C SER A 25 6.99 -9.89 -4.99
N GLN A 26 6.91 -10.04 -6.31
CA GLN A 26 7.69 -9.19 -7.21
C GLN A 26 7.17 -7.76 -7.11
N ASP A 27 8.11 -6.81 -7.14
CA ASP A 27 7.86 -5.39 -7.31
C ASP A 27 6.97 -5.18 -8.54
N LYS A 28 5.87 -4.44 -8.38
CA LYS A 28 4.87 -4.22 -9.43
C LYS A 28 4.52 -2.74 -9.52
N ILE A 29 4.75 -2.16 -10.68
CA ILE A 29 4.40 -0.77 -10.94
C ILE A 29 3.10 -0.69 -11.76
N GLU A 30 2.16 0.09 -11.25
CA GLU A 30 0.90 0.45 -11.89
C GLU A 30 0.78 1.96 -12.00
N ILE A 31 0.17 2.41 -13.10
CA ILE A 31 -0.10 3.82 -13.34
C ILE A 31 -1.60 4.00 -13.53
N ALA A 32 -2.15 4.98 -12.82
CA ALA A 32 -3.52 5.41 -12.91
C ALA A 32 -3.60 6.91 -13.21
N PHE A 33 -4.72 7.33 -13.79
CA PHE A 33 -5.04 8.74 -14.00
C PHE A 33 -6.35 9.06 -13.30
N GLU A 34 -6.28 9.94 -12.32
CA GLU A 34 -7.46 10.46 -11.63
C GLU A 34 -7.62 11.94 -11.98
N GLY A 35 -8.49 12.21 -12.97
CA GLY A 35 -8.70 13.56 -13.49
C GLY A 35 -7.45 14.15 -14.16
N LYS A 36 -6.68 14.96 -13.40
CA LYS A 36 -5.47 15.65 -13.88
C LYS A 36 -4.19 15.18 -13.15
N THR A 37 -4.31 14.14 -12.34
CA THR A 37 -3.22 13.64 -11.51
C THR A 37 -2.81 12.27 -12.06
N LEU A 38 -1.55 12.18 -12.47
CA LEU A 38 -0.87 10.93 -12.73
C LEU A 38 -0.53 10.31 -11.38
N ILE A 39 -1.08 9.15 -11.10
CA ILE A 39 -0.81 8.39 -9.88
C ILE A 39 0.00 7.16 -10.25
N ILE A 40 1.11 6.96 -9.58
CA ILE A 40 2.02 5.83 -9.78
C ILE A 40 2.06 5.05 -8.49
N HIS A 41 1.66 3.79 -8.56
CA HIS A 41 1.76 2.85 -7.46
C HIS A 41 2.89 1.87 -7.75
N ASP A 42 3.88 1.84 -6.86
CA ASP A 42 4.97 0.88 -6.85
C ASP A 42 4.74 -0.06 -5.66
N TYR A 43 4.20 -1.23 -5.97
CA TYR A 43 3.73 -2.20 -5.00
C TYR A 43 4.80 -3.20 -4.60
N ASN A 44 4.83 -3.51 -3.31
CA ASN A 44 5.67 -4.55 -2.72
C ASN A 44 7.17 -4.36 -2.96
N VAL A 45 7.65 -3.12 -2.86
CA VAL A 45 9.08 -2.78 -2.83
C VAL A 45 9.74 -3.51 -1.65
N VAL A 46 10.59 -4.49 -1.96
CA VAL A 46 11.35 -5.22 -0.94
C VAL A 46 12.54 -4.37 -0.52
N ALA A 47 12.52 -3.89 0.72
CA ALA A 47 13.60 -3.08 1.29
C ALA A 47 13.88 -3.45 2.75
N ASN A 48 14.86 -2.80 3.36
CA ASN A 48 15.11 -2.96 4.80
C ASN A 48 13.89 -2.44 5.57
N CYS A 49 13.48 -3.09 6.67
CA CYS A 49 12.30 -2.64 7.43
C CYS A 49 12.36 -1.20 7.93
N CYS A 50 13.57 -0.65 8.07
CA CYS A 50 13.78 0.72 8.52
C CYS A 50 14.04 1.69 7.36
N SER A 51 13.87 1.25 6.11
CA SER A 51 13.98 2.09 4.93
C SER A 51 12.94 3.22 4.95
N LYS A 52 13.41 4.41 4.57
CA LYS A 52 12.62 5.63 4.48
C LYS A 52 12.85 6.22 3.11
N TYR A 53 11.95 5.94 2.19
CA TYR A 53 12.03 6.45 0.85
C TYR A 53 11.73 7.94 0.82
N LYS A 54 12.42 8.62 -0.08
CA LYS A 54 12.10 9.98 -0.48
C LYS A 54 12.07 9.99 -2.01
N ASP A 55 11.09 10.68 -2.56
CA ASP A 55 10.94 10.82 -3.99
C ASP A 55 11.48 12.15 -4.49
N GLU A 56 12.12 12.13 -5.64
CA GLU A 56 12.55 13.31 -6.38
C GLU A 56 12.12 13.21 -7.84
N ILE A 57 11.39 14.23 -8.29
CA ILE A 57 10.86 14.29 -9.65
C ILE A 57 11.63 15.33 -10.45
N GLN A 58 12.11 14.90 -11.60
CA GLN A 58 12.73 15.76 -12.59
C GLN A 58 11.96 15.65 -13.90
N LYS A 59 11.67 16.79 -14.52
CA LYS A 59 11.02 16.85 -15.82
C LYS A 59 11.97 17.52 -16.81
N ASP A 60 12.37 16.77 -17.82
CA ASP A 60 13.17 17.26 -18.94
C ASP A 60 12.38 17.10 -20.24
N GLY A 61 11.82 18.20 -20.74
CA GLY A 61 10.90 18.18 -21.88
C GLY A 61 9.70 17.26 -21.62
N ASN A 62 9.61 16.17 -22.40
CA ASN A 62 8.57 15.14 -22.30
C ASN A 62 9.02 13.90 -21.51
N LYS A 63 10.17 13.96 -20.85
CA LYS A 63 10.66 12.90 -19.99
C LYS A 63 10.38 13.26 -18.53
N ILE A 64 9.72 12.35 -17.80
CA ILE A 64 9.51 12.45 -16.36
C ILE A 64 10.36 11.37 -15.71
N ILE A 65 11.29 11.79 -14.86
CA ILE A 65 12.19 10.92 -14.12
C ILE A 65 11.82 11.01 -12.65
N ILE A 66 11.61 9.86 -12.03
CA ILE A 66 11.19 9.71 -10.64
C ILE A 66 12.27 8.90 -9.95
N THR A 67 12.91 9.45 -8.92
CA THR A 67 14.02 8.79 -8.23
C THR A 67 13.66 8.53 -6.78
N GLN A 68 13.38 7.26 -6.48
CA GLN A 68 13.08 6.77 -5.14
C GLN A 68 14.38 6.45 -4.41
N THR A 69 14.70 7.23 -3.38
CA THR A 69 15.94 7.05 -2.61
C THR A 69 15.64 6.58 -1.20
N ASP A 70 16.21 5.45 -0.74
CA ASP A 70 16.20 5.13 0.69
C ASP A 70 17.14 6.08 1.43
N THR A 71 16.55 6.98 2.20
CA THR A 71 17.24 7.99 3.02
C THR A 71 17.51 7.54 4.45
N SER A 72 17.16 6.29 4.79
CA SER A 72 17.39 5.76 6.13
C SER A 72 18.86 5.48 6.40
N THR A 73 19.36 6.12 7.45
CA THR A 73 20.70 5.87 8.01
C THR A 73 20.73 4.67 8.97
N THR A 74 19.59 4.06 9.27
CA THR A 74 19.48 2.93 10.22
C THR A 74 19.08 1.68 9.47
N LYS A 75 19.85 0.60 9.63
CA LYS A 75 19.53 -0.70 9.06
C LYS A 75 19.03 -1.63 10.15
N CYS A 76 17.87 -2.22 9.91
CA CYS A 76 17.22 -3.17 10.81
C CYS A 76 17.47 -4.60 10.33
N TYR A 77 17.40 -5.56 11.25
CA TYR A 77 17.66 -6.97 10.95
C TYR A 77 16.45 -7.67 10.33
N CYS A 78 15.77 -7.01 9.39
CA CYS A 78 14.67 -7.59 8.64
C CYS A 78 14.46 -6.90 7.29
N ASN A 79 13.77 -7.60 6.38
CA ASN A 79 13.28 -7.07 5.12
C ASN A 79 11.76 -6.91 5.17
N CYS A 80 11.26 -5.97 4.39
CA CYS A 80 9.86 -5.65 4.35
C CYS A 80 9.40 -5.24 2.96
N ASN A 81 8.10 -5.42 2.70
CA ASN A 81 7.44 -4.91 1.51
C ASN A 81 6.83 -3.55 1.84
N PHE A 82 7.09 -2.56 1.00
CA PHE A 82 6.48 -1.24 1.05
C PHE A 82 5.67 -0.98 -0.22
N ASP A 83 4.58 -0.25 -0.10
CA ASP A 83 3.96 0.40 -1.26
C ASP A 83 4.38 1.86 -1.29
N LEU A 84 4.83 2.30 -2.45
CA LEU A 84 5.22 3.66 -2.71
C LEU A 84 4.21 4.26 -3.69
N THR A 85 3.57 5.35 -3.31
CA THR A 85 2.60 6.05 -4.16
C THR A 85 3.07 7.46 -4.45
N HIS A 86 3.16 7.78 -5.74
CA HIS A 86 3.57 9.09 -6.23
C HIS A 86 2.41 9.71 -6.99
N SER A 87 2.10 10.96 -6.70
CA SER A 87 1.05 11.72 -7.39
C SER A 87 1.65 12.93 -8.05
N ILE A 88 1.47 13.09 -9.36
CA ILE A 88 1.97 14.21 -10.15
C ILE A 88 0.80 14.92 -10.80
N SER A 89 0.59 16.19 -10.46
CA SER A 89 -0.50 17.00 -10.99
C SER A 89 0.01 18.15 -11.84
N ASN A 90 -0.90 18.76 -12.60
CA ASN A 90 -0.64 19.86 -13.53
C ASN A 90 0.28 19.48 -14.70
N LEU A 91 0.23 18.23 -15.14
CA LEU A 91 0.88 17.82 -16.39
C LEU A 91 0.11 18.42 -17.59
N LEU A 92 0.86 18.91 -18.57
CA LEU A 92 0.29 19.36 -19.83
C LEU A 92 -0.09 18.14 -20.68
N ASN A 93 -0.91 18.37 -21.71
CA ASN A 93 -1.24 17.32 -22.65
C ASN A 93 -0.03 16.99 -23.51
N GLY A 94 0.17 15.72 -23.77
CA GLY A 94 1.28 15.26 -24.60
C GLY A 94 1.68 13.83 -24.29
N LYS A 95 2.63 13.34 -25.08
CA LYS A 95 3.26 12.03 -24.88
C LYS A 95 4.47 12.21 -23.98
N TYR A 96 4.50 11.46 -22.90
CA TYR A 96 5.58 11.47 -21.91
C TYR A 96 6.23 10.11 -21.82
N LYS A 97 7.57 10.09 -21.72
CA LYS A 97 8.31 8.93 -21.26
C LYS A 97 8.47 9.02 -19.75
N ILE A 98 7.97 8.05 -19.02
CA ILE A 98 8.11 7.97 -17.57
C ILE A 98 9.18 6.93 -17.27
N GLU A 99 10.13 7.30 -16.41
CA GLU A 99 11.19 6.44 -15.91
C GLU A 99 11.25 6.53 -14.39
N ILE A 100 11.23 5.38 -13.73
CA ILE A 100 11.32 5.26 -12.28
C ILE A 100 12.66 4.60 -11.98
N TYR A 101 13.43 5.24 -11.12
CA TYR A 101 14.73 4.80 -10.66
C TYR A 101 14.70 4.57 -9.15
N ARG A 102 15.53 3.63 -8.70
CA ARG A 102 15.80 3.41 -7.29
C ARG A 102 17.25 3.74 -6.98
N ALA A 103 17.48 4.49 -5.91
CA ALA A 103 18.79 4.95 -5.50
C ALA A 103 19.17 4.44 -4.10
N GLU A 104 20.36 3.89 -4.02
CA GLU A 104 21.03 3.39 -2.81
C GLU A 104 22.32 4.18 -2.67
N LEU A 105 22.48 4.98 -1.61
CA LEU A 105 23.60 5.93 -1.51
C LEU A 105 24.47 5.67 -0.28
N LYS A 106 25.80 5.79 -0.42
CA LYS A 106 26.80 5.65 0.65
C LYS A 106 26.50 6.54 1.84
N LYS A 107 26.04 7.77 1.57
CA LYS A 107 25.66 8.73 2.63
C LYS A 107 24.53 8.22 3.54
N TYR A 108 23.76 7.21 3.11
CA TYR A 108 22.70 6.54 3.88
C TYR A 108 23.08 5.11 4.30
N GLY A 109 24.38 4.78 4.30
CA GLY A 109 24.89 3.51 4.81
C GLY A 109 24.83 2.35 3.82
N TYR A 110 24.64 2.61 2.53
CA TYR A 110 24.85 1.60 1.49
C TYR A 110 26.34 1.43 1.16
N ALA A 111 26.70 0.25 0.64
CA ALA A 111 28.09 -0.05 0.29
C ALA A 111 28.61 0.86 -0.84
N ASP A 112 27.75 1.14 -1.83
CA ASP A 112 28.05 1.96 -3.00
C ASP A 112 26.89 2.88 -3.36
N ASP A 113 27.21 3.96 -4.08
CA ASP A 113 26.21 4.79 -4.74
C ASP A 113 25.74 4.05 -5.98
N LYS A 114 24.49 3.58 -5.95
CA LYS A 114 23.84 2.88 -7.05
C LYS A 114 22.54 3.57 -7.38
N THR A 115 22.28 3.71 -8.67
CA THR A 115 20.98 4.15 -9.18
C THR A 115 20.64 3.28 -10.38
N TYR A 116 19.48 2.63 -10.33
CA TYR A 116 19.07 1.69 -11.37
C TYR A 116 17.61 1.90 -11.74
N LEU A 117 17.31 1.70 -13.03
CA LEU A 117 15.97 1.80 -13.58
C LEU A 117 15.14 0.62 -13.08
N VAL A 118 14.01 0.89 -12.43
CA VAL A 118 13.06 -0.15 -12.00
C VAL A 118 11.94 -0.33 -13.01
N TRP A 119 11.54 0.74 -13.71
CA TRP A 119 10.46 0.69 -14.69
C TRP A 119 10.52 1.85 -15.66
N SER A 120 10.09 1.63 -16.90
CA SER A 120 9.89 2.67 -17.89
C SER A 120 8.77 2.33 -18.85
N ASN A 121 8.00 3.34 -19.26
CA ASN A 121 7.05 3.23 -20.35
C ASN A 121 6.67 4.62 -20.91
N ASP A 122 6.07 4.62 -22.09
CA ASP A 122 5.51 5.81 -22.73
C ASP A 122 4.01 5.92 -22.41
N TYR A 123 3.57 7.14 -22.07
CA TYR A 123 2.19 7.44 -21.71
C TYR A 123 1.69 8.70 -22.41
N GLU A 124 0.44 8.68 -22.87
CA GLU A 124 -0.20 9.83 -23.50
C GLU A 124 -1.19 10.48 -22.54
N ILE A 125 -0.94 11.74 -22.18
CA ILE A 125 -1.75 12.51 -21.26
C ILE A 125 -2.68 13.42 -22.07
N THR A 126 -3.99 13.27 -21.85
CA THR A 126 -5.05 14.05 -22.50
C THR A 126 -5.98 14.68 -21.47
N ALA A 127 -5.52 15.71 -20.75
CA ALA A 127 -6.32 16.46 -19.80
C ALA A 127 -7.14 17.59 -20.47
N SER A 128 -8.41 17.72 -20.14
CA SER A 128 -9.33 18.62 -20.87
C SER A 128 -9.14 20.12 -20.63
N ASN A 129 -8.33 20.57 -19.66
CA ASN A 129 -8.07 22.00 -19.39
C ASN A 129 -6.89 22.16 -18.40
N SER A 130 -5.67 22.49 -18.86
CA SER A 130 -4.52 22.71 -17.97
C SER A 130 -4.08 24.18 -17.92
N PRO A 131 -4.50 24.96 -16.90
CA PRO A 131 -3.84 26.21 -16.56
C PRO A 131 -2.99 26.03 -15.29
N LYS A 132 -1.66 25.95 -15.48
CA LYS A 132 -0.54 26.39 -14.60
C LYS A 132 0.73 25.62 -14.94
N ASN A 133 1.85 26.33 -15.02
CA ASN A 133 3.15 25.82 -15.53
C ASN A 133 4.05 25.23 -14.43
N GLN A 134 3.51 24.94 -13.25
CA GLN A 134 4.27 24.43 -12.11
C GLN A 134 3.71 23.07 -11.69
N LEU A 135 4.52 22.05 -11.96
CA LEU A 135 4.28 20.67 -11.55
C LEU A 135 4.20 20.61 -10.03
N THR A 136 3.17 19.93 -9.52
CA THR A 136 3.04 19.66 -8.08
C THR A 136 3.05 18.17 -7.88
N SER A 137 3.80 17.71 -6.88
CA SER A 137 3.94 16.30 -6.58
C SER A 137 3.73 16.01 -5.10
N ASP A 138 3.21 14.82 -4.83
CA ASP A 138 3.10 14.27 -3.49
C ASP A 138 3.61 12.82 -3.47
N PHE A 139 4.13 12.40 -2.33
CA PHE A 139 4.74 11.09 -2.14
C PHE A 139 4.31 10.47 -0.81
N VAL A 140 3.84 9.23 -0.89
CA VAL A 140 3.44 8.44 0.28
C VAL A 140 4.14 7.09 0.23
N GLN A 141 4.75 6.71 1.34
CA GLN A 141 5.22 5.36 1.61
C GLN A 141 4.27 4.69 2.61
N SER A 142 3.88 3.44 2.36
CA SER A 142 3.12 2.65 3.32
C SER A 142 3.96 2.26 4.54
N GLU A 143 3.28 1.82 5.60
CA GLU A 143 3.95 1.05 6.65
C GLU A 143 4.56 -0.24 6.09
N CYS A 144 5.48 -0.83 6.85
CA CYS A 144 6.11 -2.09 6.54
C CYS A 144 5.08 -3.24 6.50
N LYS A 145 4.81 -3.79 5.31
CA LYS A 145 3.92 -4.94 5.07
C LYS A 145 4.68 -6.27 5.17
N ALA A 146 5.36 -6.50 6.30
CA ALA A 146 6.17 -7.70 6.48
C ALA A 146 5.37 -8.96 6.10
N THR A 147 5.89 -9.77 5.17
CA THR A 147 5.41 -11.14 4.98
C THR A 147 5.53 -11.84 6.34
N THR A 148 4.39 -12.23 6.89
CA THR A 148 4.19 -12.85 8.19
C THR A 148 5.11 -14.05 8.38
N ARG A 149 6.31 -13.84 8.91
CA ARG A 149 6.97 -14.83 9.75
C ARG A 149 6.47 -14.57 11.16
N ILE A 150 5.48 -15.38 11.55
CA ILE A 150 4.78 -15.44 12.83
C ILE A 150 5.39 -14.53 13.90
N SER A 151 4.73 -13.41 14.16
CA SER A 151 4.73 -12.79 15.48
C SER A 151 3.29 -12.43 15.81
N THR A 152 2.83 -13.04 16.88
CA THR A 152 1.62 -12.81 17.66
C THR A 152 0.89 -11.49 17.40
N LYS A 153 -0.40 -11.61 17.03
CA LYS A 153 -1.51 -10.73 17.40
C LYS A 153 -1.13 -9.26 17.70
N GLY A 154 -1.21 -8.42 16.68
CA GLY A 154 -1.13 -6.97 16.81
C GLY A 154 -1.78 -6.33 15.59
N ALA A 155 -3.11 -6.35 15.56
CA ALA A 155 -3.92 -5.61 14.60
C ALA A 155 -3.47 -4.15 14.57
N ASN A 156 -2.98 -3.68 13.42
CA ASN A 156 -2.87 -2.27 13.06
C ASN A 156 -2.61 -2.11 11.55
N GLN A 157 -3.34 -2.85 10.71
CA GLN A 157 -3.70 -2.28 9.41
C GLN A 157 -4.85 -1.30 9.71
N PRO A 158 -4.76 -0.02 9.32
CA PRO A 158 -5.86 0.91 9.54
C PRO A 158 -7.09 0.35 8.82
N LEU A 159 -8.08 -0.05 9.61
CA LEU A 159 -9.37 -0.52 9.13
C LEU A 159 -10.02 0.66 8.40
N LYS A 160 -9.91 0.69 7.07
CA LYS A 160 -10.52 1.73 6.25
C LYS A 160 -12.03 1.55 6.31
N LEU A 161 -12.69 2.39 7.10
CA LEU A 161 -14.15 2.47 7.22
C LEU A 161 -14.66 3.63 6.38
N GLU A 162 -15.61 3.34 5.50
CA GLU A 162 -16.33 4.33 4.69
C GLU A 162 -17.81 4.26 5.06
N ALA A 163 -18.45 5.42 5.22
CA ALA A 163 -19.88 5.54 5.47
C ALA A 163 -20.51 6.43 4.40
N TYR A 164 -21.45 5.89 3.62
CA TYR A 164 -22.12 6.64 2.55
C TYR A 164 -23.61 6.27 2.41
N PRO A 165 -24.48 7.22 2.05
CA PRO A 165 -24.19 8.65 1.95
C PRO A 165 -23.98 9.27 3.34
N ASN A 166 -23.02 10.19 3.45
CA ASN A 166 -22.88 11.05 4.62
C ASN A 166 -22.96 12.52 4.15
N PRO A 167 -24.04 13.26 4.44
CA PRO A 167 -25.15 12.93 5.35
C PRO A 167 -26.12 11.84 4.83
N GLY A 168 -26.58 10.97 5.73
CA GLY A 168 -27.57 9.92 5.46
C GLY A 168 -29.02 10.38 5.67
N LYS A 169 -29.99 9.71 5.05
CA LYS A 169 -31.44 9.98 5.23
C LYS A 169 -32.12 8.91 6.09
N SER A 170 -32.55 7.81 5.47
CA SER A 170 -33.19 6.66 6.13
C SER A 170 -32.21 5.50 6.36
N GLU A 171 -31.13 5.46 5.60
CA GLU A 171 -30.10 4.43 5.70
C GLU A 171 -28.73 4.97 5.32
N ILE A 172 -27.70 4.27 5.80
CA ILE A 172 -26.31 4.44 5.38
C ILE A 172 -25.68 3.06 5.13
N THR A 173 -24.75 3.03 4.19
CA THR A 173 -23.89 1.89 3.94
C THR A 173 -22.55 2.11 4.65
N ILE A 174 -22.17 1.15 5.49
CA ILE A 174 -20.85 1.05 6.10
C ILE A 174 -20.05 0.01 5.34
N LYS A 175 -18.92 0.44 4.76
CA LYS A 175 -17.99 -0.41 4.02
C LYS A 175 -16.66 -0.46 4.75
N PHE A 176 -16.14 -1.66 5.01
CA PHE A 176 -14.87 -1.86 5.69
C PHE A 176 -14.18 -3.15 5.21
N SER A 177 -12.88 -3.28 5.49
CA SER A 177 -12.10 -4.49 5.16
C SER A 177 -11.93 -5.38 6.39
N ALA A 178 -12.50 -6.58 6.38
CA ALA A 178 -12.26 -7.58 7.42
C ALA A 178 -10.93 -8.30 7.15
N PRO A 179 -9.93 -8.22 8.04
CA PRO A 179 -8.59 -8.80 7.82
C PRO A 179 -8.53 -10.33 8.02
N GLY A 180 -9.68 -10.99 8.18
CA GLY A 180 -9.82 -12.41 8.46
C GLY A 180 -11.19 -12.73 9.07
N GLU A 181 -11.42 -14.01 9.39
CA GLU A 181 -12.61 -14.45 10.11
C GLU A 181 -12.75 -13.67 11.43
N SER A 182 -13.80 -12.84 11.52
CA SER A 182 -13.94 -11.89 12.61
C SER A 182 -15.39 -11.62 12.99
N ASN A 183 -15.56 -11.18 14.24
CA ASN A 183 -16.81 -10.66 14.76
C ASN A 183 -16.67 -9.13 14.84
N VAL A 184 -17.65 -8.42 14.30
CA VAL A 184 -17.62 -6.97 14.19
C VAL A 184 -18.85 -6.39 14.88
N ARG A 185 -18.63 -5.30 15.63
CA ARG A 185 -19.68 -4.50 16.25
C ARG A 185 -19.57 -3.08 15.75
N ILE A 186 -20.62 -2.60 15.09
CA ILE A 186 -20.75 -1.18 14.76
C ILE A 186 -21.53 -0.52 15.89
N SER A 187 -20.92 0.46 16.56
CA SER A 187 -21.59 1.30 17.56
C SER A 187 -21.74 2.73 17.04
N ILE A 188 -22.92 3.31 17.24
CA ILE A 188 -23.21 4.71 16.92
C ILE A 188 -23.41 5.46 18.22
N TYR A 189 -22.64 6.54 18.38
CA TYR A 189 -22.68 7.43 19.54
C TYR A 189 -23.29 8.78 19.15
N ASN A 190 -24.07 9.37 20.04
CA ASN A 190 -24.47 10.77 19.90
C ASN A 190 -23.30 11.72 20.23
N PHE A 191 -23.49 13.03 20.06
CA PHE A 191 -22.47 14.04 20.33
C PHE A 191 -22.01 14.12 21.81
N LEU A 192 -22.78 13.54 22.74
CA LEU A 192 -22.42 13.42 24.15
C LEU A 192 -21.61 12.14 24.45
N GLY A 193 -21.31 11.32 23.44
CA GLY A 193 -20.60 10.05 23.60
C GLY A 193 -21.46 8.91 24.16
N LYS A 194 -22.79 9.06 24.22
CA LYS A 194 -23.71 7.98 24.61
C LYS A 194 -23.96 7.07 23.41
N GLU A 195 -23.77 5.77 23.57
CA GLU A 195 -24.16 4.77 22.58
C GLU A 195 -25.69 4.78 22.42
N VAL A 196 -26.16 5.02 21.19
CA VAL A 196 -27.59 5.11 20.85
C VAL A 196 -28.06 4.00 19.92
N TYR A 197 -27.12 3.29 19.29
CA TYR A 197 -27.39 2.17 18.41
C TYR A 197 -26.16 1.25 18.32
N SER A 198 -26.38 -0.06 18.21
CA SER A 198 -25.34 -1.05 17.99
C SER A 198 -25.81 -2.14 17.02
N TYR A 199 -24.91 -2.59 16.15
CA TYR A 199 -25.15 -3.69 15.22
C TYR A 199 -23.99 -4.69 15.30
N ASP A 200 -24.30 -5.94 15.60
CA ASP A 200 -23.33 -7.02 15.71
C ASP A 200 -23.46 -7.98 14.53
N LYS A 201 -22.33 -8.30 13.88
CA LYS A 201 -22.25 -9.35 12.86
C LYS A 201 -21.10 -10.30 13.19
N LYS A 202 -21.42 -11.59 13.24
CA LYS A 202 -20.49 -12.66 13.54
C LYS A 202 -20.06 -13.39 12.28
N ASP A 203 -18.95 -14.12 12.39
CA ASP A 203 -18.49 -15.06 11.37
C ASP A 203 -18.33 -14.40 9.99
N LEU A 204 -17.75 -13.19 9.97
CA LEU A 204 -17.47 -12.47 8.74
C LEU A 204 -16.28 -13.09 8.02
N GLU A 205 -16.46 -13.40 6.74
CA GLU A 205 -15.36 -13.81 5.86
C GLU A 205 -14.36 -12.65 5.67
N GLU A 206 -13.11 -13.03 5.36
CA GLU A 206 -12.07 -12.08 4.98
C GLU A 206 -12.47 -11.28 3.73
N GLY A 207 -12.12 -9.98 3.71
CA GLY A 207 -12.32 -9.11 2.55
C GLY A 207 -13.29 -7.95 2.80
N ILE A 208 -13.79 -7.36 1.72
CA ILE A 208 -14.61 -6.14 1.78
C ILE A 208 -16.02 -6.50 2.25
N GLN A 209 -16.38 -5.98 3.42
CA GLN A 209 -17.70 -6.12 4.01
C GLN A 209 -18.52 -4.85 3.76
N THR A 210 -19.79 -5.05 3.40
CA THR A 210 -20.75 -3.98 3.16
C THR A 210 -21.99 -4.23 4.01
N ILE A 211 -22.33 -3.27 4.87
CA ILE A 211 -23.46 -3.38 5.80
C ILE A 211 -24.36 -2.16 5.62
N ASN A 212 -25.64 -2.39 5.35
CA ASN A 212 -26.65 -1.33 5.34
C ASN A 212 -27.25 -1.19 6.74
N LEU A 213 -27.25 0.02 7.27
CA LEU A 213 -27.81 0.37 8.56
C LEU A 213 -29.00 1.32 8.34
N SER A 214 -30.17 0.95 8.88
CA SER A 214 -31.31 1.87 8.96
C SER A 214 -31.05 2.92 10.05
N LEU A 215 -31.41 4.16 9.74
CA LEU A 215 -31.34 5.33 10.62
C LEU A 215 -32.72 5.74 11.16
N ASP A 216 -33.78 4.99 10.85
CA ASP A 216 -35.17 5.41 11.11
C ASP A 216 -35.47 5.62 12.60
N SER A 217 -34.73 4.94 13.48
CA SER A 217 -34.83 5.08 14.94
C SER A 217 -33.98 6.21 15.52
N LEU A 218 -33.16 6.88 14.71
CA LEU A 218 -32.23 7.91 15.17
C LEU A 218 -32.75 9.31 14.82
N PRO A 219 -32.86 10.22 15.80
CA PRO A 219 -33.20 11.62 15.52
C PRO A 219 -32.19 12.27 14.55
N ILE A 220 -32.63 13.27 13.79
CA ILE A 220 -31.73 14.03 12.91
C ILE A 220 -30.64 14.72 13.76
N GLY A 221 -29.37 14.49 13.43
CA GLY A 221 -28.25 15.07 14.17
C GLY A 221 -26.89 14.53 13.73
N MET A 222 -25.84 14.97 14.43
CA MET A 222 -24.49 14.45 14.24
C MET A 222 -24.23 13.25 15.15
N TYR A 223 -23.59 12.23 14.58
CA TYR A 223 -23.26 10.99 15.26
C TYR A 223 -21.82 10.58 14.96
N ILE A 224 -21.22 9.83 15.87
CA ILE A 224 -19.89 9.24 15.72
C ILE A 224 -20.07 7.73 15.58
N GLY A 225 -19.65 7.19 14.44
CA GLY A 225 -19.59 5.75 14.21
C GLY A 225 -18.26 5.17 14.68
N LYS A 226 -18.30 4.00 15.32
CA LYS A 226 -17.15 3.21 15.73
C LYS A 226 -17.31 1.78 15.25
N LEU A 227 -16.21 1.19 14.79
CA LEU A 227 -16.07 -0.21 14.43
C LEU A 227 -15.10 -0.89 15.40
#